data_AF-A0A537DGU9-F1
#
_entry.id   AF-A0A537DGU9-F1
#
_cell.length_a   1.000
_cell.length_b   1.000
_cell.length_c   1.000
_cell.angle_alpha   90.00
_cell.angle_beta   90.00
_cell.angle_gamma   90.00
#
_symmetry.space_group_name_H-M   'P 1'
#
loop_
_entity.id
_entity.type
_entity.pdbx_description
1 polymer ?
#
loop_
_entity_poly.entity_id
_entity_poly.type
_entity_poly.pdbx_seq_one_letter_code
_entity_poly.pdbx_strand_id
1 'polypeptide(L)'
;MWTFDGPFVTCLFDMEDTLRRTIVQIGDVSRIALMIELSLPALRARVESGDAIQPAWGRFLDALTWRYGLPAAPQVRHLKTQGPLAKLVIAYRS
;
A
#
# COMPACT_ATOMS: atom_id res chain seq x y z
N MET A 1 -11.26 2.66 -1.40
CA MET A 1 -10.09 3.00 -2.24
C MET A 1 -9.49 4.27 -1.67
N TRP A 2 -8.20 4.27 -1.39
CA TRP A 2 -7.50 5.40 -0.77
C TRP A 2 -6.25 5.75 -1.56
N THR A 3 -5.91 7.03 -1.64
CA THR A 3 -4.74 7.57 -2.35
C THR A 3 -3.80 8.24 -1.37
N PHE A 4 -2.51 8.10 -1.61
CA PHE A 4 -1.44 8.58 -0.74
C PHE A 4 -0.42 9.33 -1.59
N ASP A 5 0.02 10.48 -1.08
CA ASP A 5 1.00 11.35 -1.72
C ASP A 5 1.87 12.05 -0.68
N GLY A 6 3.05 12.50 -1.08
CA GLY A 6 4.07 13.06 -0.20
C GLY A 6 5.27 12.12 0.02
N PRO A 7 6.01 12.27 1.13
CA PRO A 7 7.16 11.43 1.43
C PRO A 7 6.79 9.94 1.44
N PHE A 8 7.65 9.12 0.82
CA PHE A 8 7.36 7.70 0.58
C PHE A 8 7.09 6.93 1.87
N VAL A 9 7.94 7.12 2.90
CA VAL A 9 7.79 6.43 4.19
C VAL A 9 6.49 6.81 4.90
N THR A 10 6.10 8.08 4.85
CA THR A 10 4.82 8.53 5.41
C THR A 10 3.65 7.84 4.72
N CYS A 11 3.68 7.72 3.39
CA CYS A 11 2.65 7.00 2.64
C CYS A 11 2.56 5.53 3.06
N LEU A 12 3.68 4.86 3.39
CA LEU A 12 3.65 3.48 3.89
C LEU A 12 2.92 3.38 5.23
N PHE A 13 3.22 4.28 6.17
CA PHE A 13 2.57 4.28 7.48
C PHE A 13 1.07 4.59 7.37
N ASP A 14 0.70 5.55 6.53
CA ASP A 14 -0.70 5.90 6.31
C ASP A 14 -1.48 4.76 5.64
N MET A 15 -0.85 4.04 4.69
CA MET A 15 -1.42 2.83 4.08
C MET A 15 -1.63 1.72 5.11
N GLU A 16 -0.63 1.44 5.96
CA GLU A 16 -0.72 0.42 7.00
C GLU A 16 -1.83 0.75 8.02
N ASP A 17 -1.93 2.01 8.45
CA ASP A 17 -2.98 2.45 9.36
C ASP A 17 -4.38 2.35 8.73
N THR A 18 -4.51 2.77 7.46
CA THR A 18 -5.75 2.66 6.70
C THR A 18 -6.21 1.21 6.58
N LEU A 19 -5.29 0.29 6.26
CA LEU A 19 -5.57 -1.13 6.21
C LEU A 19 -6.04 -1.66 7.57
N ARG A 20 -5.29 -1.36 8.64
CA ARG A 20 -5.60 -1.81 10.00
C ARG A 20 -7.01 -1.40 10.41
N ARG A 21 -7.39 -0.15 10.18
CA ARG A 21 -8.75 0.35 10.49
C ARG A 21 -9.81 -0.34 9.63
N THR A 22 -9.53 -0.55 8.35
CA THR A 22 -10.47 -1.22 7.43
C THR A 22 -10.70 -2.68 7.83
N ILE A 23 -9.65 -3.40 8.21
CA ILE A 23 -9.75 -4.78 8.73
C ILE A 23 -10.66 -4.83 9.95
N VAL A 24 -10.43 -3.93 10.92
CA VAL A 24 -11.26 -3.86 12.14
C VAL A 24 -12.72 -3.60 11.80
N GLN A 25 -12.99 -2.74 10.80
CA GLN A 25 -14.35 -2.42 10.37
C GLN A 25 -15.04 -3.59 9.64
N ILE A 26 -14.32 -4.35 8.81
CA ILE A 26 -14.88 -5.49 8.07
C ILE A 26 -15.14 -6.68 9.00
N GLY A 27 -14.27 -6.90 10.00
CA GLY A 27 -14.43 -7.97 11.00
C GLY A 27 -14.10 -9.38 10.51
N ASP A 28 -14.09 -9.63 9.20
CA ASP A 28 -13.64 -10.89 8.58
C ASP A 28 -12.55 -10.64 7.53
N VAL A 29 -11.31 -11.00 7.88
CA VAL A 29 -10.15 -10.84 7.00
C VAL A 29 -10.04 -11.90 5.91
N SER A 30 -10.73 -13.04 6.07
CA SER A 30 -10.56 -14.21 5.20
C SER A 30 -11.00 -13.98 3.75
N ARG A 31 -11.74 -12.90 3.51
CA ARG A 31 -12.28 -12.51 2.19
C ARG A 31 -11.71 -11.20 1.66
N ILE A 32 -10.65 -10.68 2.28
CA ILE A 32 -10.01 -9.43 1.86
C ILE A 32 -8.96 -9.72 0.78
N ALA A 33 -9.05 -9.01 -0.35
CA ALA A 33 -8.02 -8.94 -1.36
C ALA A 33 -7.42 -7.53 -1.39
N LEU A 34 -6.09 -7.45 -1.42
CA LEU A 34 -5.34 -6.19 -1.45
C LEU A 34 -4.61 -6.00 -2.77
N MET A 35 -4.72 -4.78 -3.31
CA MET A 35 -3.88 -4.30 -4.39
C MET A 35 -3.31 -2.92 -4.04
N ILE A 36 -2.01 -2.74 -4.27
CA ILE A 36 -1.32 -1.47 -4.18
C ILE A 36 -0.94 -1.04 -5.58
N GLU A 37 -1.45 0.10 -6.02
CA GLU A 37 -0.99 0.73 -7.25
C GLU A 37 0.08 1.77 -6.91
N LEU A 38 1.21 1.74 -7.62
CA LEU A 38 2.31 2.67 -7.40
C LEU A 38 2.61 3.41 -8.70
N SER A 39 2.52 4.74 -8.70
CA SER A 39 2.89 5.56 -9.87
C SER A 39 4.41 5.61 -9.99
N LEU A 40 4.96 5.04 -11.06
CA LEU A 40 6.39 5.09 -11.33
C LEU A 40 6.92 6.52 -11.54
N PRO A 41 6.20 7.41 -12.26
CA PRO A 41 6.61 8.82 -12.36
C PRO A 41 6.67 9.53 -11.00
N ALA A 42 5.66 9.35 -10.14
CA ALA A 42 5.65 9.96 -8.81
C ALA A 42 6.74 9.36 -7.91
N LEU A 43 6.93 8.03 -7.95
CA LEU A 43 8.00 7.35 -7.22
C LEU A 43 9.38 7.86 -7.64
N ARG A 44 9.60 8.04 -8.95
CA ARG A 44 10.83 8.61 -9.46
C ARG A 44 11.09 10.01 -8.88
N ALA A 45 10.07 10.87 -8.84
CA ALA A 45 10.18 12.19 -8.23
C ALA A 45 10.46 12.15 -6.71
N ARG A 46 10.14 11.04 -6.02
CA ARG A 46 10.53 10.81 -4.61
C ARG A 46 11.98 10.36 -4.47
N VAL A 47 12.41 9.44 -5.31
CA VAL A 47 13.81 9.02 -5.35
C VAL A 47 14.72 10.22 -5.67
N GLU A 48 14.34 11.03 -6.67
CA GLU A 48 15.08 12.24 -7.05
C GLU A 48 15.09 13.31 -5.96
N SER A 49 14.08 13.36 -5.08
CA SER A 49 14.10 14.23 -3.90
C SER A 49 14.85 13.67 -2.70
N GLY A 50 15.44 12.47 -2.82
CA GLY A 50 16.25 11.84 -1.78
C GLY A 50 15.53 10.84 -0.88
N ASP A 51 14.30 10.44 -1.22
CA ASP A 51 13.59 9.41 -0.44
C ASP A 51 14.30 8.05 -0.56
N ALA A 52 14.61 7.44 0.59
CA ALA A 52 15.07 6.06 0.65
C ALA A 52 13.87 5.10 0.56
N ILE A 53 13.66 4.52 -0.62
CA ILE A 53 12.56 3.58 -0.87
C ILE A 53 12.81 2.24 -0.18
N GLN A 54 14.04 1.73 -0.27
CA GLN A 54 14.47 0.50 0.39
C GLN A 54 15.30 0.84 1.63
N PRO A 55 15.20 0.03 2.71
CA PRO A 55 14.46 -1.23 2.82
C PRO A 55 12.99 -1.07 3.26
N ALA A 56 12.50 0.17 3.40
CA ALA A 56 11.18 0.45 3.96
C ALA A 56 10.05 -0.21 3.16
N TRP A 57 10.12 -0.18 1.83
CA TRP A 57 9.15 -0.84 0.95
C TRP A 57 9.07 -2.35 1.18
N GLY A 58 10.20 -3.05 1.23
CA GLY A 58 10.23 -4.50 1.48
C GLY A 58 9.63 -4.87 2.83
N ARG A 59 10.04 -4.18 3.89
CA ARG A 59 9.52 -4.39 5.25
C ARG A 59 8.01 -4.15 5.34
N PHE A 60 7.51 -3.16 4.62
CA PHE A 60 6.07 -2.88 4.54
C PHE A 60 5.32 -4.03 3.88
N LEU A 61 5.77 -4.54 2.72
CA LEU A 61 5.11 -5.67 2.05
C LEU A 61 5.15 -6.95 2.91
N ASP A 62 6.26 -7.20 3.60
CA ASP A 62 6.37 -8.31 4.54
C ASP A 62 5.38 -8.16 5.70
N ALA A 63 5.28 -6.96 6.28
CA ALA A 63 4.31 -6.69 7.34
C ALA A 63 2.87 -6.91 6.87
N LEU A 64 2.52 -6.45 5.66
CA LEU A 64 1.19 -6.68 5.10
C LEU A 64 0.86 -8.17 4.94
N THR A 65 1.86 -8.95 4.52
CA THR A 65 1.70 -10.39 4.26
C THR A 65 1.56 -11.19 5.55
N TRP A 66 2.38 -10.91 6.56
CA TRP A 66 2.50 -11.76 7.75
C TRP A 66 1.68 -11.28 8.95
N ARG A 67 1.48 -9.97 9.11
CA ARG A 67 0.93 -9.40 10.36
C ARG A 67 -0.59 -9.49 10.45
N TYR A 68 -1.28 -9.49 9.30
CA TYR A 68 -2.72 -9.26 9.25
C TYR A 68 -3.56 -10.50 8.92
N GLY A 69 -2.94 -11.67 8.73
CA GLY A 69 -3.65 -12.91 8.45
C GLY A 69 -4.47 -12.88 7.16
N LEU A 70 -4.03 -12.09 6.17
CA LEU A 70 -4.71 -11.99 4.88
C LEU A 70 -4.63 -13.33 4.12
N PRO A 71 -5.67 -13.68 3.34
CA PRO A 71 -5.71 -14.94 2.60
C PRO A 71 -4.67 -15.01 1.47
N ALA A 72 -4.16 -13.86 1.03
CA ALA A 72 -3.15 -13.75 -0.01
C ALA A 72 -2.26 -12.53 0.22
N ALA A 73 -1.03 -12.58 -0.32
CA ALA A 73 -0.12 -11.45 -0.36
C ALA A 73 -0.71 -10.28 -1.19
N PRO A 74 -0.37 -9.02 -0.87
CA PRO A 74 -0.84 -7.87 -1.63
C PRO A 74 -0.31 -7.91 -3.07
N GLN A 75 -1.19 -7.68 -4.04
CA GLN A 75 -0.75 -7.47 -5.42
C GLN A 75 -0.18 -6.07 -5.58
N VAL A 76 0.99 -5.94 -6.21
CA VAL A 76 1.60 -4.63 -6.51
C VAL A 76 1.51 -4.38 -8.00
N ARG A 77 0.88 -3.26 -8.38
CA ARG A 77 0.74 -2.83 -9.76
C ARG A 77 1.47 -1.52 -10.00
N HIS A 78 2.49 -1.55 -10.86
CA HIS A 78 3.21 -0.35 -11.26
C HIS A 78 2.47 0.37 -12.39
N LEU A 79 2.17 1.65 -12.18
CA LEU A 79 1.51 2.51 -13.15
C LEU A 79 2.54 3.40 -13.85
N LYS A 80 2.46 3.47 -15.19
CA LYS A 80 3.34 4.32 -16.00
C LYS A 80 2.80 5.74 -16.18
N THR A 81 1.59 6.01 -15.70
CA THR A 81 0.92 7.31 -15.81
C THR A 81 1.19 8.18 -14.58
N GLN A 82 1.13 9.50 -14.79
CA GLN A 82 1.12 10.47 -13.69
C GLN A 82 -0.12 10.28 -12.80
N GLY A 83 0.03 10.58 -11.52
CA GLY A 83 -1.02 10.42 -10.51
C GLY A 83 -0.45 10.47 -9.09
N PRO A 84 -1.27 10.18 -8.06
CA PRO A 84 -0.79 10.07 -6.69
C PRO A 84 0.27 8.97 -6.57
N LEU A 85 1.19 9.13 -5.61
CA LEU A 85 2.30 8.22 -5.41
C LEU A 85 1.84 6.77 -5.24
N ALA A 86 0.88 6.54 -4.35
CA ALA A 86 0.34 5.21 -4.09
C ALA A 86 -1.20 5.23 -3.99
N LYS A 87 -1.80 4.09 -4.29
CA LYS A 87 -3.22 3.85 -4.05
C LYS A 87 -3.41 2.47 -3.45
N LEU A 88 -4.16 2.41 -2.35
CA LEU A 88 -4.58 1.17 -1.71
C LEU A 88 -6.00 0.82 -2.15
N VAL A 89 -6.14 -0.35 -2.76
CA VAL A 89 -7.40 -0.96 -3.17
C VAL A 89 -7.64 -2.18 -2.28
N ILE A 90 -8.75 -2.13 -1.55
CA ILE A 90 -9.22 -3.23 -0.70
C ILE A 90 -10.54 -3.69 -1.28
N ALA A 91 -10.59 -4.95 -1.71
CA ALA A 91 -11.82 -5.60 -2.12
C ALA A 91 -12.20 -6.64 -1.06
N TYR A 92 -13.47 -6.72 -0.72
CA TYR A 92 -14.00 -7.71 0.22
C TYR A 92 -15.38 -8.15 -0.23
N ARG A 93 -15.75 -9.39 0.10
CA ARG A 93 -17.06 -9.97 -0.21
C ARG A 93 -17.79 -10.29 1.09
N SER A 94 -18.91 -9.60 1.34
CA SER A 94 -19.85 -9.94 2.41
C SER A 94 -20.52 -11.28 2.13
#